data_AF-A0A6P7FU17-F1
#
_entry.id   AF-A0A6P7FU17-F1
#
_cell.length_a   1.000
_cell.length_b   1.000
_cell.length_c   1.000
_cell.angle_alpha   90.00
_cell.angle_beta   90.00
_cell.angle_gamma   90.00
#
_symmetry.space_group_name_H-M   'P 1'
#
loop_
_entity.id
_entity.type
_entity.pdbx_description
1 polymer ?
#
loop_
_entity_poly.entity_id
_entity_poly.type
_entity_poly.pdbx_seq_one_letter_code
_entity_poly.pdbx_strand_id
1 'polypeptide(L)'
;MTTDKKMIQEFVLEQDNELRFEVESKNEKVYLILKSGTAEIFGTELVKAKTYEFLSGAKVAVFTWHGCVVEVKGKTDVIYTAKETPMVIYSNCHAALEILRSEAEKENKRGPIAMIVGPGDVGKSTICRVLLNYAARMVRRPISVDLDVGQGHISIPGTIGALVVERPAGIEEGFSQEAPLVYNFGHKSPQSNINLYGILVDQLAAMVKERLEVNKKTRASGVIINTCGWTKGDGYKQLLSTAKAFEVDVIMVLDQERLYNEMVRDMPNFVKIIFLPKSGGVVERSKGNRIEQRDLRTREYFYGSPKNSLYPHSFDLKYSDIKIYKIGAPALPDSCLPLGMKAEDHMTKLVLLTPNAGILHHLLAYQC
;
A
#
# COMPACT_ATOMS: atom_id res chain seq x y z
N MET A 1 -39.87 19.73 5.68
CA MET A 1 -39.06 19.48 4.46
C MET A 1 -38.05 20.60 4.34
N THR A 2 -36.95 20.52 5.09
CA THR A 2 -35.81 21.43 4.95
C THR A 2 -34.95 20.92 3.81
N THR A 3 -35.00 21.61 2.68
CA THR A 3 -34.14 21.40 1.53
C THR A 3 -32.70 21.72 1.90
N ASP A 4 -31.93 20.69 2.22
CA ASP A 4 -30.46 20.74 2.18
C ASP A 4 -30.04 21.11 0.76
N LYS A 5 -29.79 22.39 0.51
CA LYS A 5 -28.98 22.83 -0.63
C LYS A 5 -27.57 22.30 -0.38
N LYS A 6 -27.32 21.03 -0.69
CA LYS A 6 -25.96 20.49 -0.78
C LYS A 6 -25.19 21.42 -1.72
N MET A 7 -24.11 22.03 -1.23
CA MET A 7 -23.26 22.89 -2.04
C MET A 7 -22.80 22.10 -3.27
N ILE A 8 -23.15 22.58 -4.46
CA ILE A 8 -22.70 22.05 -5.74
C ILE A 8 -21.69 23.06 -6.27
N GLN A 9 -20.50 22.59 -6.60
CA GLN A 9 -19.41 23.39 -7.16
C GLN A 9 -18.91 22.72 -8.43
N GLU A 10 -18.77 23.47 -9.51
CA GLU A 10 -18.15 23.00 -10.75
C GLU A 10 -16.74 23.57 -10.86
N PHE A 11 -15.80 22.72 -11.27
CA PHE A 11 -14.39 23.08 -11.45
C PHE A 11 -13.98 22.78 -12.88
N VAL A 12 -13.47 23.80 -13.55
CA VAL A 12 -12.80 23.65 -14.85
C VAL A 12 -11.32 23.45 -14.57
N LEU A 13 -10.79 22.29 -14.95
CA LEU A 13 -9.38 21.97 -14.84
C LEU A 13 -8.74 22.09 -16.22
N GLU A 14 -7.69 22.91 -16.30
CA GLU A 14 -6.80 22.97 -17.46
C GLU A 14 -5.93 21.71 -17.53
N GLN A 15 -5.25 21.53 -18.67
CA GLN A 15 -4.26 20.48 -18.84
C GLN A 15 -3.21 20.50 -17.71
N ASP A 16 -2.85 19.31 -17.23
CA ASP A 16 -1.83 19.05 -16.20
C ASP A 16 -2.14 19.59 -14.80
N ASN A 17 -3.37 20.05 -14.57
CA ASN A 17 -3.85 20.45 -13.25
C ASN A 17 -4.53 19.28 -12.51
N GLU A 18 -4.60 19.38 -11.17
CA GLU A 18 -5.43 18.51 -10.34
C GLU A 18 -6.31 19.28 -9.37
N LEU A 19 -7.56 18.82 -9.19
CA LEU A 19 -8.43 19.25 -8.11
C LEU A 19 -8.13 18.41 -6.87
N ARG A 20 -7.70 19.06 -5.78
CA ARG A 20 -7.50 18.41 -4.49
C ARG A 20 -8.66 18.75 -3.57
N PHE A 21 -9.20 17.74 -2.90
CA PHE A 21 -10.18 17.97 -1.84
C PHE A 21 -10.08 16.94 -0.71
N GLU A 22 -10.52 17.37 0.46
CA GLU A 22 -10.51 16.58 1.69
C GLU A 22 -11.91 16.53 2.31
N VAL A 23 -12.25 15.35 2.83
CA VAL A 23 -13.49 15.10 3.57
C VAL A 23 -13.07 14.67 4.97
N GLU A 24 -12.94 15.59 5.90
CA GLU A 24 -12.53 15.33 7.29
C GLU A 24 -13.73 15.27 8.23
N SER A 25 -14.76 16.07 7.96
CA SER A 25 -15.98 16.13 8.77
C SER A 25 -16.66 14.76 8.87
N LYS A 26 -16.96 14.32 10.11
CA LYS A 26 -17.60 13.01 10.39
C LYS A 26 -19.00 12.96 9.77
N ASN A 27 -19.34 11.80 9.21
CA ASN A 27 -20.63 11.52 8.54
C ASN A 27 -20.92 12.36 7.28
N GLU A 28 -19.96 13.17 6.82
CA GLU A 28 -20.09 13.85 5.54
C GLU A 28 -19.82 12.90 4.37
N LYS A 29 -20.49 13.18 3.26
CA LYS A 29 -20.34 12.47 1.99
C LYS A 29 -20.18 13.49 0.88
N VAL A 30 -19.12 13.33 0.10
CA VAL A 30 -18.85 14.16 -1.07
C VAL A 30 -18.99 13.31 -2.32
N TYR A 31 -19.69 13.85 -3.31
CA TYR A 31 -19.90 13.19 -4.59
C TYR A 31 -19.14 13.93 -5.68
N LEU A 32 -18.42 13.19 -6.52
CA LEU A 32 -17.68 13.70 -7.67
C LEU A 32 -18.29 13.15 -8.96
N ILE A 33 -18.49 14.01 -9.95
CA ILE A 33 -18.98 13.63 -11.28
C ILE A 33 -18.11 14.29 -12.35
N LEU A 34 -17.58 13.50 -13.29
CA LEU A 34 -16.94 14.03 -14.50
C LEU A 34 -18.01 14.48 -15.51
N LYS A 35 -18.05 15.76 -15.85
CA LYS A 35 -19.03 16.36 -16.76
C LYS A 35 -18.55 16.38 -18.21
N SER A 36 -17.28 16.71 -18.43
CA SER A 36 -16.64 16.75 -19.76
C SER A 36 -15.13 16.56 -19.68
N GLY A 37 -14.49 16.24 -20.81
CA GLY A 37 -13.05 15.95 -20.89
C GLY A 37 -12.68 14.58 -20.31
N THR A 38 -11.42 14.45 -19.91
CA THR A 38 -10.87 13.22 -19.31
C THR A 38 -10.21 13.54 -17.98
N ALA A 39 -10.37 12.69 -16.97
CA ALA A 39 -9.73 12.86 -15.68
C ALA A 39 -9.44 11.50 -15.06
N GLU A 40 -8.51 11.47 -14.10
CA GLU A 40 -8.15 10.27 -13.36
C GLU A 40 -7.92 10.56 -11.88
N ILE A 41 -8.15 9.55 -11.04
CA ILE A 41 -7.79 9.56 -9.62
C ILE A 41 -6.74 8.48 -9.41
N PHE A 42 -5.51 8.92 -9.09
CA PHE A 42 -4.36 8.04 -8.87
C PHE A 42 -4.16 6.99 -9.99
N GLY A 43 -4.36 7.41 -11.24
CA GLY A 43 -4.20 6.59 -12.44
C GLY A 43 -5.44 5.80 -12.87
N THR A 44 -6.52 5.78 -12.10
CA THR A 44 -7.82 5.21 -12.51
C THR A 44 -8.64 6.26 -13.26
N GLU A 45 -9.02 5.98 -14.50
CA GLU A 45 -9.83 6.89 -15.33
C GLU A 45 -11.26 7.07 -14.79
N LEU A 46 -11.73 8.32 -14.81
CA LEU A 46 -13.12 8.65 -14.47
C LEU A 46 -14.03 8.41 -15.67
N VAL A 47 -15.07 7.62 -15.46
CA VAL A 47 -16.19 7.50 -16.40
C VAL A 47 -17.07 8.75 -16.36
N LYS A 48 -17.34 9.35 -17.53
CA LYS A 48 -18.22 10.51 -17.70
C LYS A 48 -19.62 10.22 -17.14
N ALA A 49 -20.21 11.20 -16.47
CA ALA A 49 -21.54 11.15 -15.84
C ALA A 49 -21.73 10.06 -14.76
N LYS A 50 -20.68 9.31 -14.39
CA LYS A 50 -20.71 8.42 -13.22
C LYS A 50 -20.46 9.23 -11.95
N THR A 51 -21.25 8.93 -10.91
CA THR A 51 -21.10 9.50 -9.58
C THR A 51 -20.18 8.63 -8.73
N TYR A 52 -19.14 9.23 -8.16
CA TYR A 52 -18.24 8.63 -7.18
C TYR A 52 -18.51 9.23 -5.81
N GLU A 53 -18.56 8.40 -4.77
CA GLU A 53 -18.87 8.76 -3.39
C GLU A 53 -17.60 8.66 -2.54
N PHE A 54 -17.28 9.74 -1.83
CA PHE A 54 -16.16 9.83 -0.91
C PHE A 54 -16.69 10.07 0.50
N LEU A 55 -16.21 9.26 1.44
CA LEU A 55 -16.59 9.31 2.85
C LEU A 55 -15.60 10.13 3.67
N SER A 56 -15.97 10.43 4.91
CA SER A 56 -15.07 10.99 5.92
C SER A 56 -13.74 10.22 6.01
N GLY A 57 -12.63 10.95 6.05
CA GLY A 57 -11.26 10.49 5.93
C GLY A 57 -10.67 10.56 4.52
N ALA A 58 -11.47 10.80 3.48
CA ALA A 58 -10.99 10.81 2.10
C ALA A 58 -10.12 12.04 1.80
N LYS A 59 -8.97 11.80 1.17
CA LYS A 59 -8.07 12.83 0.62
C LYS A 59 -7.84 12.49 -0.85
N VAL A 60 -8.36 13.32 -1.74
CA VAL A 60 -8.53 12.99 -3.17
C VAL A 60 -7.82 14.01 -4.03
N ALA A 61 -7.15 13.54 -5.08
CA ALA A 61 -6.62 14.37 -6.15
C ALA A 61 -7.19 13.87 -7.49
N VAL A 62 -7.91 14.74 -8.20
CA VAL A 62 -8.50 14.48 -9.52
C VAL A 62 -7.64 15.18 -10.55
N PHE A 63 -6.84 14.43 -11.28
CA PHE A 63 -5.87 14.97 -12.24
C PHE A 63 -6.40 14.85 -13.68
N THR A 64 -5.98 15.75 -14.58
CA THR A 64 -6.29 15.67 -16.02
C THR A 64 -5.08 15.96 -16.90
N TRP A 65 -4.86 15.10 -17.91
CA TRP A 65 -3.84 15.29 -18.96
C TRP A 65 -4.25 16.24 -20.08
N HIS A 66 -5.56 16.50 -20.25
CA HIS A 66 -6.09 17.20 -21.43
C HIS A 66 -7.10 18.30 -21.10
N GLY A 67 -7.40 18.47 -19.82
CA GLY A 67 -8.47 19.33 -19.33
C GLY A 67 -9.79 18.60 -19.15
N CYS A 68 -10.56 19.03 -18.15
CA CYS A 68 -11.88 18.48 -17.85
C CYS A 68 -12.75 19.44 -17.05
N VAL A 69 -14.04 19.13 -16.98
CA VAL A 69 -14.96 19.77 -16.03
C VAL A 69 -15.48 18.72 -15.06
N VAL A 70 -15.30 18.96 -13.78
CA VAL A 70 -15.79 18.09 -12.70
C VAL A 70 -16.75 18.83 -11.79
N GLU A 71 -17.79 18.15 -11.35
CA GLU A 71 -18.79 18.64 -10.42
C GLU A 71 -18.58 17.95 -9.07
N VAL A 72 -18.45 18.74 -8.00
CA VAL A 72 -18.34 18.28 -6.62
C VAL A 72 -19.60 18.67 -5.87
N LYS A 73 -20.25 17.71 -5.22
CA LYS A 73 -21.45 17.92 -4.40
C LYS A 73 -21.20 17.48 -2.97
N GLY A 74 -21.55 18.34 -2.01
CA GLY A 74 -21.38 18.06 -0.58
C GLY A 74 -20.36 18.99 0.07
N LYS A 75 -20.18 18.84 1.38
CA LYS A 75 -19.28 19.69 2.17
C LYS A 75 -17.87 19.11 2.15
N THR A 76 -16.91 19.90 1.68
CA THR A 76 -15.47 19.60 1.74
C THR A 76 -14.81 20.50 2.78
N ASP A 77 -13.84 19.99 3.52
CA ASP A 77 -13.08 20.78 4.50
C ASP A 77 -12.00 21.62 3.80
N VAL A 78 -11.40 21.06 2.75
CA VAL A 78 -10.43 21.73 1.86
C VAL A 78 -10.79 21.38 0.42
N ILE A 79 -10.77 22.36 -0.48
CA ILE A 79 -10.90 22.15 -1.93
C ILE A 79 -10.17 23.25 -2.70
N TYR A 80 -9.25 22.86 -3.61
CA TYR A 80 -8.50 23.80 -4.44
C TYR A 80 -7.89 23.12 -5.67
N THR A 81 -7.62 23.89 -6.72
CA THR A 81 -6.90 23.41 -7.91
C THR A 81 -5.40 23.64 -7.77
N ALA A 82 -4.61 22.59 -7.93
CA ALA A 82 -3.16 22.65 -7.99
C ALA A 82 -2.67 22.58 -9.43
N LYS A 83 -1.73 23.46 -9.79
CA LYS A 83 -1.09 23.50 -11.12
C LYS A 83 0.24 22.76 -11.18
N GLU A 84 0.93 22.68 -10.04
CA GLU A 84 2.21 21.99 -9.93
C GLU A 84 2.00 20.58 -9.35
N THR A 85 2.27 19.58 -10.18
CA THR A 85 2.13 18.16 -9.82
C THR A 85 3.33 17.36 -10.32
N PRO A 86 3.74 16.29 -9.61
CA PRO A 86 4.77 15.38 -10.09
C PRO A 86 4.24 14.34 -11.09
N MET A 87 3.03 14.50 -11.64
CA MET A 87 2.38 13.47 -12.47
C MET A 87 3.16 13.16 -13.75
N VAL A 88 3.77 14.16 -14.38
CA VAL A 88 4.67 13.96 -15.54
C VAL A 88 5.85 13.06 -15.16
N ILE A 89 6.42 13.24 -13.97
CA ILE A 89 7.55 12.43 -13.47
C ILE A 89 7.10 10.98 -13.26
N TYR A 90 5.91 10.78 -12.68
CA TYR A 90 5.34 9.45 -12.47
C TYR A 90 5.03 8.75 -13.80
N SER A 91 4.52 9.49 -14.79
CA SER A 91 4.28 9.01 -16.15
C SER A 91 5.60 8.58 -16.82
N ASN A 92 6.65 9.40 -16.71
CA ASN A 92 7.98 9.05 -17.24
C ASN A 92 8.58 7.81 -16.57
N CYS A 93 8.41 7.68 -15.24
CA CYS A 93 8.81 6.48 -14.51
C CYS A 93 8.06 5.25 -14.99
N HIS A 94 6.74 5.35 -15.20
CA HIS A 94 5.95 4.28 -15.76
C HIS A 94 6.40 3.89 -17.17
N ALA A 95 6.63 4.87 -18.06
CA ALA A 95 7.11 4.64 -19.41
C ALA A 95 8.46 3.92 -19.43
N ALA A 96 9.39 4.31 -18.55
CA ALA A 96 10.67 3.63 -18.39
C ALA A 96 10.50 2.17 -17.94
N LEU A 97 9.63 1.92 -16.94
CA LEU A 97 9.30 0.55 -16.53
C LEU A 97 8.66 -0.26 -17.67
N GLU A 98 7.84 0.38 -18.50
CA GLU A 98 7.17 -0.29 -19.62
C GLU A 98 8.13 -0.71 -20.74
N ILE A 99 9.17 0.08 -21.00
CA ILE A 99 10.26 -0.32 -21.91
C ILE A 99 10.91 -1.61 -21.39
N LEU A 100 11.25 -1.65 -20.10
CA LEU A 100 11.83 -2.85 -19.46
C LEU A 100 10.88 -4.05 -19.49
N ARG A 101 9.57 -3.85 -19.29
CA ARG A 101 8.57 -4.94 -19.43
C ARG A 101 8.51 -5.47 -20.86
N SER A 102 8.55 -4.58 -21.85
CA SER A 102 8.47 -4.94 -23.27
C SER A 102 9.71 -5.72 -23.72
N GLU A 103 10.90 -5.34 -23.24
CA GLU A 103 12.14 -6.09 -23.45
C GLU A 103 12.09 -7.46 -22.75
N ALA A 104 11.65 -7.49 -21.49
CA ALA A 104 11.50 -8.74 -20.74
C ALA A 104 10.51 -9.71 -21.41
N GLU A 105 9.40 -9.21 -21.95
CA GLU A 105 8.43 -10.04 -22.68
C GLU A 105 9.03 -10.63 -23.96
N LYS A 106 9.75 -9.81 -24.75
CA LYS A 106 10.42 -10.26 -25.99
C LYS A 106 11.50 -11.30 -25.71
N GLU A 107 12.28 -11.11 -24.66
CA GLU A 107 13.36 -12.01 -24.27
C GLU A 107 12.91 -13.16 -23.36
N ASN A 108 11.62 -13.22 -23.04
CA ASN A 108 11.02 -14.20 -22.11
C ASN A 108 11.72 -14.21 -20.72
N LYS A 109 12.09 -13.03 -20.23
CA LYS A 109 12.71 -12.78 -18.92
C LYS A 109 11.72 -12.20 -17.91
N ARG A 110 12.20 -12.01 -16.69
CA ARG A 110 11.49 -11.27 -15.63
C ARG A 110 11.42 -9.78 -15.97
N GLY A 111 10.26 -9.18 -15.79
CA GLY A 111 10.06 -7.73 -15.85
C GLY A 111 10.72 -7.01 -14.66
N PRO A 112 10.69 -5.67 -14.66
CA PRO A 112 11.34 -4.87 -13.64
C PRO A 112 10.69 -5.05 -12.27
N ILE A 113 11.51 -5.15 -11.24
CA ILE A 113 11.10 -5.06 -9.84
C ILE A 113 11.45 -3.66 -9.33
N ALA A 114 10.42 -2.87 -9.03
CA ALA A 114 10.55 -1.50 -8.55
C ALA A 114 10.17 -1.40 -7.07
N MET A 115 11.05 -0.81 -6.26
CA MET A 115 10.84 -0.58 -4.83
C MET A 115 10.73 0.90 -4.52
N ILE A 116 9.66 1.31 -3.83
CA ILE A 116 9.37 2.69 -3.49
C ILE A 116 9.74 2.91 -2.02
N VAL A 117 10.69 3.80 -1.75
CA VAL A 117 11.21 4.09 -0.41
C VAL A 117 11.11 5.57 -0.06
N GLY A 118 11.11 5.87 1.22
CA GLY A 118 11.00 7.24 1.74
C GLY A 118 10.30 7.27 3.11
N PRO A 119 10.35 8.42 3.81
CA PRO A 119 9.82 8.55 5.16
C PRO A 119 8.29 8.46 5.17
N GLY A 120 7.68 8.59 6.36
CA GLY A 120 6.23 8.73 6.47
C GLY A 120 5.71 9.95 5.68
N ASP A 121 4.50 9.85 5.13
CA ASP A 121 3.76 10.99 4.55
C ASP A 121 4.48 11.71 3.39
N VAL A 122 5.07 10.93 2.48
CA VAL A 122 5.64 11.41 1.20
C VAL A 122 4.88 10.93 -0.04
N GLY A 123 3.83 10.10 0.13
CA GLY A 123 3.00 9.62 -0.98
C GLY A 123 3.40 8.29 -1.61
N LYS A 124 4.19 7.45 -0.90
CA LYS A 124 4.65 6.12 -1.40
C LYS A 124 3.51 5.23 -1.90
N SER A 125 2.46 5.06 -1.10
CA SER A 125 1.31 4.25 -1.50
C SER A 125 0.56 4.84 -2.70
N THR A 126 0.54 6.18 -2.84
CA THR A 126 -0.08 6.88 -3.96
C THR A 126 0.66 6.62 -5.26
N ILE A 127 2.00 6.78 -5.27
CA ILE A 127 2.79 6.49 -6.48
C ILE A 127 2.72 5.00 -6.84
N CYS A 128 2.74 4.09 -5.85
CA CYS A 128 2.53 2.66 -6.13
C CYS A 128 1.19 2.43 -6.85
N ARG A 129 0.10 3.04 -6.36
CA ARG A 129 -1.22 2.94 -6.99
C ARG A 129 -1.24 3.50 -8.41
N VAL A 130 -0.63 4.66 -8.66
CA VAL A 130 -0.51 5.26 -10.00
C VAL A 130 0.23 4.32 -10.95
N LEU A 131 1.41 3.84 -10.57
CA LEU A 131 2.23 2.98 -11.42
C LEU A 131 1.57 1.62 -11.72
N LEU A 132 0.90 1.04 -10.72
CA LEU A 132 0.11 -0.20 -10.88
C LEU A 132 -1.09 0.02 -11.80
N ASN A 133 -1.82 1.12 -11.65
CA ASN A 133 -2.96 1.47 -12.50
C ASN A 133 -2.55 1.70 -13.95
N TYR A 134 -1.45 2.43 -14.19
CA TYR A 134 -0.92 2.64 -15.54
C TYR A 134 -0.48 1.32 -16.18
N ALA A 135 0.18 0.43 -15.43
CA ALA A 135 0.52 -0.90 -15.92
C ALA A 135 -0.73 -1.71 -16.28
N ALA A 136 -1.77 -1.70 -15.44
CA ALA A 136 -3.03 -2.39 -15.74
C ALA A 136 -3.75 -1.81 -16.97
N ARG A 137 -3.70 -0.49 -17.19
CA ARG A 137 -4.22 0.17 -18.41
C ARG A 137 -3.48 -0.30 -19.67
N MET A 138 -2.19 -0.60 -19.56
CA MET A 138 -1.39 -1.23 -20.62
C MET A 138 -1.52 -2.75 -20.66
N VAL A 139 -2.57 -3.31 -20.04
CA VAL A 139 -2.90 -4.74 -20.07
C VAL A 139 -1.79 -5.62 -19.46
N ARG A 140 -0.89 -5.03 -18.66
CA ARG A 140 0.10 -5.73 -17.82
C ARG A 140 -0.58 -6.31 -16.57
N ARG A 141 0.10 -7.24 -15.90
CA ARG A 141 -0.35 -7.89 -14.66
C ARG A 141 0.75 -7.86 -13.59
N PRO A 142 1.20 -6.67 -13.15
CA PRO A 142 2.26 -6.60 -12.15
C PRO A 142 1.80 -7.15 -10.80
N ILE A 143 2.75 -7.65 -10.01
CA ILE A 143 2.50 -8.00 -8.61
C ILE A 143 2.69 -6.74 -7.77
N SER A 144 1.66 -6.36 -7.01
CA SER A 144 1.75 -5.35 -5.96
C SER A 144 2.21 -6.03 -4.68
N VAL A 145 3.28 -5.55 -4.06
CA VAL A 145 3.79 -6.01 -2.76
C VAL A 145 3.66 -4.86 -1.77
N ASP A 146 3.12 -5.12 -0.59
CA ASP A 146 3.00 -4.15 0.48
C ASP A 146 3.67 -4.66 1.75
N LEU A 147 4.74 -3.95 2.14
CA LEU A 147 5.55 -4.26 3.30
C LEU A 147 5.26 -3.32 4.49
N ASP A 148 4.29 -2.41 4.37
CA ASP A 148 3.90 -1.53 5.46
C ASP A 148 2.91 -2.20 6.42
N VAL A 149 3.44 -2.77 7.52
CA VAL A 149 2.62 -3.39 8.57
C VAL A 149 1.77 -2.38 9.35
N GLY A 150 2.05 -1.08 9.27
CA GLY A 150 1.35 -0.05 10.02
C GLY A 150 0.12 0.50 9.31
N GLN A 151 0.19 0.64 7.98
CA GLN A 151 -0.83 1.27 7.12
C GLN A 151 -1.04 0.54 5.78
N GLY A 152 -0.67 -0.73 5.69
CA GLY A 152 -0.79 -1.51 4.46
C GLY A 152 -2.22 -1.59 3.92
N HIS A 153 -2.33 -1.73 2.59
CA HIS A 153 -3.60 -1.69 1.85
C HIS A 153 -4.02 -3.06 1.29
N ILE A 154 -3.27 -4.13 1.54
CA ILE A 154 -3.60 -5.47 1.03
C ILE A 154 -4.59 -6.19 1.96
N SER A 155 -4.32 -6.18 3.26
CA SER A 155 -5.14 -6.88 4.26
C SER A 155 -5.34 -5.99 5.50
N ILE A 156 -5.50 -6.61 6.67
CA ILE A 156 -5.59 -5.95 7.96
C ILE A 156 -4.23 -5.40 8.42
N PRO A 157 -4.20 -4.40 9.31
CA PRO A 157 -2.96 -3.90 9.91
C PRO A 157 -2.18 -5.02 10.61
N GLY A 158 -0.85 -4.92 10.62
CA GLY A 158 0.04 -5.94 11.16
C GLY A 158 0.34 -7.07 10.17
N THR A 159 0.10 -6.87 8.88
CA THR A 159 0.40 -7.85 7.83
C THR A 159 1.34 -7.27 6.77
N ILE A 160 2.05 -8.15 6.09
CA ILE A 160 2.66 -7.86 4.78
C ILE A 160 2.03 -8.77 3.74
N GLY A 161 2.04 -8.39 2.48
CA GLY A 161 1.43 -9.24 1.46
C GLY A 161 1.72 -8.87 0.03
N ALA A 162 1.14 -9.65 -0.87
CA ALA A 162 1.21 -9.43 -2.31
C ALA A 162 -0.10 -9.82 -3.01
N LEU A 163 -0.44 -9.09 -4.08
CA LEU A 163 -1.57 -9.41 -4.97
C LEU A 163 -1.21 -9.12 -6.42
N VAL A 164 -1.82 -9.86 -7.35
CA VAL A 164 -1.66 -9.60 -8.80
C VAL A 164 -2.67 -8.54 -9.22
N VAL A 165 -2.19 -7.45 -9.83
CA VAL A 165 -3.05 -6.38 -10.33
C VAL A 165 -3.39 -6.66 -11.79
N GLU A 166 -4.61 -7.12 -12.06
CA GLU A 166 -5.06 -7.40 -13.43
C GLU A 166 -5.88 -6.28 -14.08
N ARG A 167 -6.48 -5.42 -13.25
CA ARG A 167 -7.34 -4.31 -13.67
C ARG A 167 -7.01 -3.08 -12.83
N PRO A 168 -7.23 -1.87 -13.37
CA PRO A 168 -7.12 -0.65 -12.58
C PRO A 168 -7.98 -0.72 -11.33
N ALA A 169 -7.48 -0.13 -10.24
CA ALA A 169 -8.17 -0.03 -8.97
C ALA A 169 -9.53 0.64 -9.16
N GLY A 170 -10.58 0.10 -8.54
CA GLY A 170 -11.81 0.86 -8.29
C GLY A 170 -11.48 2.11 -7.48
N ILE A 171 -12.13 3.23 -7.79
CA ILE A 171 -11.85 4.51 -7.12
C ILE A 171 -12.10 4.40 -5.62
N GLU A 172 -13.24 3.80 -5.26
CA GLU A 172 -13.69 3.62 -3.88
C GLU A 172 -13.17 2.32 -3.27
N GLU A 173 -13.10 1.23 -4.05
CA GLU A 173 -12.80 -0.13 -3.55
C GLU A 173 -11.31 -0.48 -3.59
N GLY A 174 -10.49 0.25 -4.36
CA GLY A 174 -9.09 -0.09 -4.55
C GLY A 174 -8.87 -1.27 -5.50
N PHE A 175 -7.76 -2.00 -5.35
CA PHE A 175 -7.47 -3.19 -6.15
C PHE A 175 -8.30 -4.38 -5.69
N SER A 176 -8.62 -5.29 -6.63
CA SER A 176 -9.28 -6.56 -6.29
C SER A 176 -8.40 -7.36 -5.32
N GLN A 177 -9.01 -7.86 -4.25
CA GLN A 177 -8.38 -8.72 -3.24
C GLN A 177 -8.70 -10.19 -3.51
N GLU A 178 -8.76 -10.60 -4.77
CA GLU A 178 -8.88 -12.01 -5.14
C GLU A 178 -7.56 -12.74 -4.86
N ALA A 179 -7.60 -13.69 -3.91
CA ALA A 179 -6.47 -14.56 -3.53
C ALA A 179 -5.13 -13.81 -3.26
N PRO A 180 -5.10 -12.86 -2.30
CA PRO A 180 -3.88 -12.22 -1.87
C PRO A 180 -3.02 -13.21 -1.08
N LEU A 181 -1.70 -13.08 -1.22
CA LEU A 181 -0.75 -13.73 -0.32
C LEU A 181 -0.52 -12.80 0.87
N VAL A 182 -0.77 -13.27 2.09
CA VAL A 182 -0.70 -12.44 3.30
C VAL A 182 0.06 -13.18 4.39
N TYR A 183 1.04 -12.50 4.99
CA TYR A 183 1.76 -12.96 6.17
C TYR A 183 1.43 -12.09 7.37
N ASN A 184 1.08 -12.72 8.49
CA ASN A 184 0.79 -12.03 9.73
C ASN A 184 2.08 -11.73 10.50
N PHE A 185 2.38 -10.45 10.67
CA PHE A 185 3.45 -9.97 11.54
C PHE A 185 2.97 -9.68 12.96
N GLY A 186 1.71 -9.24 13.12
CA GLY A 186 1.06 -9.04 14.42
C GLY A 186 1.43 -7.76 15.16
N HIS A 187 2.30 -6.91 14.60
CA HIS A 187 2.68 -5.62 15.18
C HIS A 187 2.48 -4.45 14.21
N LYS A 188 2.28 -3.25 14.74
CA LYS A 188 2.05 -2.02 13.96
C LYS A 188 3.33 -1.39 13.41
N SER A 189 4.49 -1.93 13.77
CA SER A 189 5.81 -1.35 13.49
C SER A 189 6.87 -2.45 13.37
N PRO A 190 7.68 -2.48 12.30
CA PRO A 190 8.71 -3.51 12.13
C PRO A 190 9.73 -3.55 13.28
N GLN A 191 9.97 -2.41 13.95
CA GLN A 191 10.84 -2.29 15.13
C GLN A 191 10.44 -3.24 16.26
N SER A 192 9.17 -3.64 16.36
CA SER A 192 8.71 -4.54 17.43
C SER A 192 9.38 -5.92 17.36
N ASN A 193 9.73 -6.38 16.15
CA ASN A 193 10.41 -7.65 15.95
C ASN A 193 11.08 -7.69 14.57
N ILE A 194 12.28 -7.12 14.49
CA ILE A 194 13.01 -6.95 13.22
C ILE A 194 13.33 -8.32 12.59
N ASN A 195 13.71 -9.31 13.41
CA ASN A 195 14.05 -10.65 12.94
C ASN A 195 12.85 -11.34 12.28
N LEU A 196 11.69 -11.31 12.95
CA LEU A 196 10.46 -11.86 12.37
C LEU A 196 10.08 -11.10 11.09
N TYR A 197 10.16 -9.77 11.09
CA TYR A 197 9.85 -8.98 9.90
C TYR A 197 10.73 -9.36 8.71
N GLY A 198 12.04 -9.51 8.93
CA GLY A 198 13.00 -9.99 7.92
C GLY A 198 12.64 -11.37 7.37
N ILE A 199 12.34 -12.34 8.24
CA ILE A 199 11.92 -13.69 7.82
C ILE A 199 10.66 -13.64 6.96
N LEU A 200 9.66 -12.85 7.36
CA LEU A 200 8.42 -12.73 6.60
C LEU A 200 8.66 -12.07 5.22
N VAL A 201 9.53 -11.07 5.16
CA VAL A 201 9.93 -10.42 3.89
C VAL A 201 10.63 -11.41 2.97
N ASP A 202 11.54 -12.23 3.49
CA ASP A 202 12.26 -13.25 2.71
C ASP A 202 11.30 -14.34 2.19
N GLN A 203 10.37 -14.79 3.05
CA GLN A 203 9.33 -15.75 2.65
C GLN A 203 8.41 -15.18 1.57
N LEU A 204 7.97 -13.93 1.73
CA LEU A 204 7.14 -13.25 0.74
C LEU A 204 7.88 -13.08 -0.59
N ALA A 205 9.17 -12.72 -0.56
CA ALA A 205 9.99 -12.59 -1.75
C ALA A 205 10.13 -13.93 -2.50
N ALA A 206 10.38 -15.03 -1.76
CA ALA A 206 10.46 -16.37 -2.33
C ALA A 206 9.14 -16.78 -3.02
N MET A 207 8.00 -16.58 -2.35
CA MET A 207 6.69 -16.90 -2.93
C MET A 207 6.34 -16.01 -4.13
N VAL A 208 6.72 -14.73 -4.11
CA VAL A 208 6.55 -13.83 -5.27
C VAL A 208 7.38 -14.32 -6.45
N LYS A 209 8.62 -14.76 -6.22
CA LYS A 209 9.50 -15.34 -7.25
C LYS A 209 8.88 -16.60 -7.86
N GLU A 210 8.36 -17.50 -7.05
CA GLU A 210 7.63 -18.68 -7.53
C GLU A 210 6.42 -18.28 -8.38
N ARG A 211 5.62 -17.30 -7.92
CA ARG A 211 4.44 -16.83 -8.65
C ARG A 211 4.78 -16.19 -10.00
N LEU A 212 5.94 -15.54 -10.10
CA LEU A 212 6.45 -15.00 -11.37
C LEU A 212 6.80 -16.12 -12.35
N GLU A 213 7.30 -17.27 -11.90
CA GLU A 213 7.65 -18.39 -12.81
C GLU A 213 6.43 -19.11 -13.39
N VAL A 214 5.28 -19.07 -12.70
CA VAL A 214 4.06 -19.77 -13.14
C VAL A 214 3.40 -19.10 -14.35
N ASN A 215 3.40 -17.76 -14.43
CA ASN A 215 2.67 -17.02 -15.46
C ASN A 215 3.58 -16.04 -16.21
N LYS A 216 3.86 -16.33 -17.49
CA LYS A 216 4.72 -15.49 -18.35
C LYS A 216 4.30 -14.02 -18.41
N LYS A 217 2.99 -13.75 -18.44
CA LYS A 217 2.46 -12.39 -18.50
C LYS A 217 2.72 -11.63 -17.20
N THR A 218 2.49 -12.27 -16.07
CA THR A 218 2.84 -11.72 -14.74
C THR A 218 4.36 -11.54 -14.62
N ARG A 219 5.14 -12.53 -15.09
CA ARG A 219 6.60 -12.51 -15.10
C ARG A 219 7.16 -11.28 -15.77
N ALA A 220 6.74 -11.02 -17.01
CA ALA A 220 7.18 -9.88 -17.80
C ALA A 220 6.63 -8.54 -17.26
N SER A 221 5.53 -8.56 -16.50
CA SER A 221 4.94 -7.35 -15.93
C SER A 221 5.69 -6.81 -14.71
N GLY A 222 6.46 -7.66 -14.04
CA GLY A 222 7.30 -7.28 -12.91
C GLY A 222 6.54 -7.04 -11.60
N VAL A 223 7.17 -6.32 -10.68
CA VAL A 223 6.70 -6.16 -9.30
C VAL A 223 6.84 -4.70 -8.86
N ILE A 224 5.87 -4.19 -8.09
CA ILE A 224 5.92 -2.87 -7.45
C ILE A 224 5.81 -3.06 -5.94
N ILE A 225 6.81 -2.59 -5.20
CA ILE A 225 6.95 -2.82 -3.76
C ILE A 225 6.77 -1.50 -3.01
N ASN A 226 5.74 -1.42 -2.17
CA ASN A 226 5.52 -0.36 -1.20
C ASN A 226 6.22 -0.71 0.14
N THR A 227 6.99 0.22 0.70
CA THR A 227 7.68 0.02 1.99
C THR A 227 7.07 0.86 3.12
N CYS A 228 7.36 0.49 4.36
CA CYS A 228 7.07 1.34 5.51
C CYS A 228 7.96 2.60 5.54
N GLY A 229 7.59 3.59 6.35
CA GLY A 229 8.32 4.85 6.51
C GLY A 229 9.57 4.82 7.40
N TRP A 230 10.13 3.64 7.69
CA TRP A 230 11.28 3.49 8.59
C TRP A 230 12.61 3.48 7.81
N THR A 231 13.21 4.66 7.62
CA THR A 231 14.34 4.84 6.68
C THR A 231 15.70 5.04 7.33
N LYS A 232 15.82 4.89 8.66
CA LYS A 232 17.06 5.16 9.41
C LYS A 232 17.47 3.96 10.26
N GLY A 233 18.77 3.82 10.51
CA GLY A 233 19.32 2.78 11.39
C GLY A 233 18.99 1.38 10.87
N ASP A 234 18.41 0.54 11.72
CA ASP A 234 18.01 -0.82 11.31
C ASP A 234 16.90 -0.82 10.24
N GLY A 235 16.10 0.25 10.14
CA GLY A 235 15.14 0.41 9.04
C GLY A 235 15.83 0.53 7.69
N TYR A 236 16.96 1.25 7.63
CA TYR A 236 17.77 1.34 6.41
C TYR A 236 18.37 -0.02 6.04
N LYS A 237 18.94 -0.76 7.02
CA LYS A 237 19.44 -2.12 6.80
C LYS A 237 18.34 -3.04 6.27
N GLN A 238 17.12 -2.92 6.80
CA GLN A 238 15.97 -3.68 6.34
C GLN A 238 15.59 -3.35 4.89
N LEU A 239 15.67 -2.08 4.48
CA LEU A 239 15.45 -1.69 3.08
C LEU A 239 16.49 -2.32 2.14
N LEU A 240 17.77 -2.35 2.53
CA LEU A 240 18.83 -3.01 1.77
C LEU A 240 18.60 -4.53 1.68
N SER A 241 18.23 -5.17 2.80
CA SER A 241 17.89 -6.59 2.84
C SER A 241 16.70 -6.92 1.94
N THR A 242 15.68 -6.05 1.95
CA THR A 242 14.48 -6.18 1.11
C THR A 242 14.84 -6.04 -0.37
N ALA A 243 15.68 -5.06 -0.72
CA ALA A 243 16.16 -4.88 -2.09
C ALA A 243 16.89 -6.12 -2.61
N LYS A 244 17.69 -6.75 -1.74
CA LYS A 244 18.40 -7.99 -2.04
C LYS A 244 17.45 -9.19 -2.17
N ALA A 245 16.54 -9.38 -1.22
CA ALA A 245 15.62 -10.51 -1.19
C ALA A 245 14.70 -10.54 -2.43
N PHE A 246 14.21 -9.37 -2.84
CA PHE A 246 13.39 -9.22 -4.05
C PHE A 246 14.19 -9.08 -5.33
N GLU A 247 15.53 -9.02 -5.29
CA GLU A 247 16.39 -8.78 -6.47
C GLU A 247 15.91 -7.55 -7.26
N VAL A 248 15.78 -6.40 -6.58
CA VAL A 248 15.21 -5.15 -7.11
C VAL A 248 16.07 -4.56 -8.23
N ASP A 249 15.42 -4.10 -9.31
CA ASP A 249 16.08 -3.43 -10.44
C ASP A 249 16.06 -1.91 -10.31
N VAL A 250 14.99 -1.36 -9.72
CA VAL A 250 14.77 0.10 -9.62
C VAL A 250 14.34 0.47 -8.20
N ILE A 251 14.99 1.47 -7.61
CA ILE A 251 14.60 2.07 -6.33
C ILE A 251 14.19 3.52 -6.56
N MET A 252 12.96 3.84 -6.19
CA MET A 252 12.41 5.20 -6.25
C MET A 252 12.39 5.80 -4.85
N VAL A 253 13.25 6.79 -4.60
CA VAL A 253 13.41 7.47 -3.31
C VAL A 253 12.58 8.75 -3.30
N LEU A 254 11.56 8.81 -2.46
CA LEU A 254 10.68 9.97 -2.35
C LEU A 254 11.18 10.93 -1.25
N ASP A 255 11.46 12.17 -1.66
CA ASP A 255 11.60 13.35 -0.78
C ASP A 255 12.57 13.17 0.40
N GLN A 256 13.68 12.44 0.16
CA GLN A 256 14.72 12.23 1.15
C GLN A 256 16.12 12.08 0.51
N GLU A 257 16.79 13.20 0.25
CA GLU A 257 18.11 13.23 -0.43
C GLU A 257 19.19 12.41 0.30
N ARG A 258 19.21 12.46 1.64
CA ARG A 258 20.15 11.65 2.43
C ARG A 258 19.97 10.15 2.15
N LEU A 259 18.73 9.68 2.13
CA LEU A 259 18.42 8.27 1.84
C LEU A 259 18.83 7.91 0.41
N TYR A 260 18.61 8.83 -0.55
CA TYR A 260 19.03 8.66 -1.93
C TYR A 260 20.55 8.46 -2.03
N ASN A 261 21.34 9.35 -1.41
CA ASN A 261 22.80 9.25 -1.44
C ASN A 261 23.33 8.02 -0.70
N GLU A 262 22.70 7.62 0.41
CA GLU A 262 23.02 6.38 1.11
C GLU A 262 22.77 5.16 0.21
N MET A 263 21.60 5.08 -0.44
CA MET A 263 21.28 3.99 -1.38
C MET A 263 22.23 3.96 -2.57
N VAL A 264 22.59 5.10 -3.16
CA VAL A 264 23.52 5.19 -4.30
C VAL A 264 24.89 4.64 -3.94
N ARG A 265 25.34 4.87 -2.71
CA ARG A 265 26.62 4.36 -2.22
C ARG A 265 26.59 2.85 -1.93
N ASP A 266 25.50 2.37 -1.35
CA ASP A 266 25.46 1.01 -0.77
C ASP A 266 24.83 -0.04 -1.68
N MET A 267 24.08 0.36 -2.72
CA MET A 267 23.48 -0.56 -3.70
C MET A 267 24.44 -0.87 -4.86
N PRO A 268 24.33 -2.06 -5.48
CA PRO A 268 25.09 -2.39 -6.68
C PRO A 268 24.78 -1.45 -7.86
N ASN A 269 25.79 -1.18 -8.70
CA ASN A 269 25.69 -0.28 -9.86
C ASN A 269 24.58 -0.63 -10.88
N PHE A 270 24.14 -1.90 -10.92
CA PHE A 270 23.07 -2.31 -11.82
C PHE A 270 21.68 -1.85 -11.36
N VAL A 271 21.50 -1.59 -10.05
CA VAL A 271 20.23 -1.11 -9.49
C VAL A 271 20.09 0.37 -9.78
N LYS A 272 19.03 0.75 -10.49
CA LYS A 272 18.76 2.15 -10.84
C LYS A 272 18.09 2.85 -9.68
N ILE A 273 18.72 3.90 -9.16
CA ILE A 273 18.17 4.70 -8.06
C ILE A 273 17.71 6.03 -8.61
N ILE A 274 16.45 6.38 -8.36
CA ILE A 274 15.81 7.59 -8.88
C ILE A 274 15.29 8.40 -7.69
N PHE A 275 15.59 9.69 -7.67
CA PHE A 275 15.04 10.63 -6.71
C PHE A 275 13.74 11.23 -7.23
N LEU A 276 12.67 11.20 -6.43
CA LEU A 276 11.36 11.73 -6.78
C LEU A 276 10.92 12.79 -5.77
N PRO A 277 10.35 13.92 -6.21
CA PRO A 277 9.79 14.92 -5.31
C PRO A 277 8.48 14.42 -4.70
N LYS A 278 8.19 14.87 -3.47
CA LYS A 278 6.87 14.69 -2.84
C LYS A 278 5.84 15.57 -3.57
N SER A 279 4.62 15.04 -3.78
CA SER A 279 3.50 15.88 -4.22
C SER A 279 3.10 16.84 -3.10
N GLY A 280 2.91 18.12 -3.42
CA GLY A 280 2.38 19.11 -2.47
C GLY A 280 0.97 18.79 -1.96
N GLY A 281 0.28 17.80 -2.54
CA GLY A 281 -1.03 17.32 -2.07
C GLY A 281 -0.95 16.24 -0.99
N VAL A 282 0.26 15.80 -0.63
CA VAL A 282 0.44 14.80 0.42
C VAL A 282 0.31 15.45 1.78
N VAL A 283 -0.70 15.02 2.52
CA VAL A 283 -1.02 15.54 3.86
C VAL A 283 -0.34 14.70 4.94
N GLU A 284 0.24 15.36 5.93
CA GLU A 284 0.77 14.70 7.11
C GLU A 284 -0.35 14.09 7.95
N ARG A 285 -0.12 12.87 8.44
CA ARG A 285 -1.13 12.12 9.19
C ARG A 285 -0.78 12.10 10.68
N SER A 286 -1.69 12.65 11.48
CA SER A 286 -1.61 12.55 12.93
C SER A 286 -1.66 11.09 13.40
N LYS A 287 -1.17 10.84 14.63
CA LYS A 287 -1.25 9.51 15.25
C LYS A 287 -2.70 9.01 15.37
N GLY A 288 -3.63 9.92 15.67
CA GLY A 288 -5.06 9.62 15.77
C GLY A 288 -5.64 9.15 14.43
N ASN A 289 -5.36 9.87 13.34
CA ASN A 289 -5.82 9.51 12.00
C ASN A 289 -5.31 8.10 11.59
N ARG A 290 -4.04 7.78 11.89
CA ARG A 290 -3.49 6.43 11.65
C ARG A 290 -4.17 5.33 12.47
N ILE A 291 -4.67 5.63 13.67
CA ILE A 291 -5.44 4.68 14.49
C ILE A 291 -6.80 4.46 13.82
N GLU A 292 -7.53 5.53 13.52
CA GLU A 292 -8.84 5.44 12.88
C GLU A 292 -8.79 4.69 11.55
N GLN A 293 -7.77 4.93 10.72
CA GLN A 293 -7.59 4.20 9.45
C GLN A 293 -7.34 2.69 9.64
N ARG A 294 -6.63 2.30 10.71
CA ARG A 294 -6.44 0.86 11.02
C ARG A 294 -7.74 0.20 11.47
N ASP A 295 -8.54 0.91 12.25
CA ASP A 295 -9.83 0.40 12.72
C ASP A 295 -10.82 0.29 11.56
N LEU A 296 -10.86 1.31 10.68
CA LEU A 296 -11.63 1.27 9.43
C LEU A 296 -11.22 0.11 8.55
N ARG A 297 -9.90 -0.14 8.40
CA ARG A 297 -9.40 -1.25 7.58
C ARG A 297 -9.77 -2.61 8.15
N THR A 298 -9.70 -2.75 9.47
CA THR A 298 -10.14 -3.98 10.16
C THR A 298 -11.64 -4.20 9.96
N ARG A 299 -12.45 -3.15 10.08
CA ARG A 299 -13.90 -3.23 9.82
C ARG A 299 -14.20 -3.59 8.36
N GLU A 300 -13.51 -2.97 7.41
CA GLU A 300 -13.67 -3.24 5.98
C GLU A 300 -13.35 -4.70 5.63
N TYR A 301 -12.33 -5.29 6.26
CA TYR A 301 -11.99 -6.71 6.06
C TYR A 301 -13.15 -7.66 6.41
N PHE A 302 -13.88 -7.41 7.50
CA PHE A 302 -14.98 -8.27 7.94
C PHE A 302 -16.33 -7.93 7.30
N TYR A 303 -16.63 -6.64 7.14
CA TYR A 303 -17.95 -6.14 6.74
C TYR A 303 -17.99 -5.59 5.31
N GLY A 304 -16.85 -5.56 4.62
CA GLY A 304 -16.73 -5.01 3.28
C GLY A 304 -16.87 -3.49 3.24
N SER A 305 -17.15 -2.98 2.04
CA SER A 305 -17.41 -1.57 1.79
C SER A 305 -18.92 -1.31 1.65
N PRO A 306 -19.39 -0.05 1.69
CA PRO A 306 -20.80 0.26 1.45
C PRO A 306 -21.34 -0.23 0.09
N LYS A 307 -20.46 -0.41 -0.91
CA LYS A 307 -20.84 -0.92 -2.24
C LYS A 307 -20.70 -2.42 -2.37
N ASN A 308 -19.80 -3.02 -1.60
CA ASN A 308 -19.55 -4.45 -1.58
C ASN A 308 -19.57 -4.95 -0.13
N SER A 309 -20.79 -5.14 0.40
CA SER A 309 -20.98 -5.55 1.79
C SER A 309 -20.65 -7.04 1.97
N LEU A 310 -19.89 -7.33 3.02
CA LEU A 310 -19.61 -8.68 3.48
C LEU A 310 -20.43 -8.97 4.74
N TYR A 311 -20.80 -10.23 4.92
CA TYR A 311 -21.65 -10.68 6.03
C TYR A 311 -20.85 -11.65 6.90
N PRO A 312 -20.07 -11.16 7.89
CA PRO A 312 -19.26 -12.02 8.72
C PRO A 312 -20.15 -12.87 9.63
N HIS A 313 -19.68 -14.07 9.96
CA HIS A 313 -20.37 -14.98 10.87
C HIS A 313 -19.79 -14.90 12.27
N SER A 314 -20.68 -14.83 13.26
CA SER A 314 -20.34 -14.93 14.68
C SER A 314 -20.80 -16.29 15.20
N PHE A 315 -19.88 -17.06 15.77
CA PHE A 315 -20.17 -18.36 16.37
C PHE A 315 -19.13 -18.66 17.45
N ASP A 316 -19.49 -19.59 18.35
CA ASP A 316 -18.63 -19.99 19.45
C ASP A 316 -17.73 -21.16 19.05
N LEU A 317 -16.47 -21.11 19.50
CA LEU A 317 -15.49 -22.18 19.36
C LEU A 317 -15.08 -22.69 20.74
N LYS A 318 -14.98 -24.01 20.90
CA LYS A 318 -14.43 -24.59 22.12
C LYS A 318 -12.91 -24.48 22.07
N TYR A 319 -12.29 -24.15 23.21
CA TYR A 319 -10.83 -24.12 23.29
C TYR A 319 -10.16 -25.48 23.05
N SER A 320 -10.91 -26.60 23.17
CA SER A 320 -10.44 -27.92 22.77
C SER A 320 -10.20 -28.06 21.26
N ASP A 321 -10.87 -27.24 20.47
CA ASP A 321 -10.94 -27.38 19.01
C ASP A 321 -9.90 -26.49 18.32
N ILE A 322 -9.21 -25.63 19.07
CA ILE A 322 -8.22 -24.67 18.56
C ILE A 322 -6.94 -24.67 19.39
N LYS A 323 -5.83 -24.31 18.75
CA LYS A 323 -4.57 -24.00 19.42
C LYS A 323 -4.16 -22.58 19.07
N ILE A 324 -3.93 -21.76 20.09
CA ILE A 324 -3.54 -20.37 19.90
C ILE A 324 -2.04 -20.25 20.15
N TYR A 325 -1.32 -19.69 19.19
CA TYR A 325 0.11 -19.46 19.29
C TYR A 325 0.42 -17.97 19.23
N LYS A 326 1.47 -17.56 19.94
CA LYS A 326 2.10 -16.25 19.81
C LYS A 326 3.53 -16.43 19.35
N ILE A 327 3.95 -15.62 18.41
CA ILE A 327 5.34 -15.56 17.96
C ILE A 327 6.09 -14.58 18.86
N GLY A 328 7.24 -15.00 19.36
CA GLY A 328 8.04 -14.26 20.32
C GLY A 328 7.79 -14.73 21.76
N ALA A 329 8.86 -15.16 22.42
CA ALA A 329 8.89 -15.41 23.86
C ALA A 329 9.39 -14.15 24.60
N PRO A 330 9.25 -14.06 25.93
CA PRO A 330 9.93 -13.05 26.73
C PRO A 330 11.45 -13.20 26.63
N ALA A 331 12.19 -12.09 26.72
CA ALA A 331 13.64 -12.14 26.81
C ALA A 331 14.07 -12.88 28.08
N LEU A 332 14.95 -13.87 27.93
CA LEU A 332 15.58 -14.54 29.05
C LEU A 332 16.90 -13.83 29.38
N PRO A 333 17.28 -13.71 30.67
CA PRO A 333 18.62 -13.27 31.04
C PRO A 333 19.69 -14.17 30.40
N ASP A 334 20.86 -13.62 30.07
CA ASP A 334 21.96 -14.38 29.44
C ASP A 334 22.39 -15.59 30.28
N SER A 335 22.27 -15.50 31.61
CA SER A 335 22.54 -16.58 32.55
C SER A 335 21.56 -17.75 32.47
N CYS A 336 20.41 -17.58 31.80
CA CYS A 336 19.37 -18.60 31.63
C CYS A 336 19.27 -19.14 30.19
N LEU A 337 20.17 -18.74 29.29
CA LEU A 337 20.19 -19.23 27.91
C LEU A 337 20.83 -20.64 27.84
N PRO A 338 20.15 -21.64 27.25
CA PRO A 338 20.75 -22.94 26.98
C PRO A 338 22.00 -22.81 26.08
N LEU A 339 22.96 -23.72 26.25
CA LEU A 339 24.14 -23.81 25.40
C LEU A 339 23.76 -23.85 23.91
N GLY A 340 24.24 -22.88 23.15
CA GLY A 340 24.01 -22.75 21.70
C GLY A 340 22.84 -21.84 21.30
N MET A 341 22.01 -21.38 22.24
CA MET A 341 20.97 -20.39 21.95
C MET A 341 21.53 -18.97 22.01
N LYS A 342 21.21 -18.16 21.00
CA LYS A 342 21.47 -16.72 21.03
C LYS A 342 20.33 -16.01 21.76
N ALA A 343 20.67 -14.89 22.39
CA ALA A 343 19.70 -14.02 23.03
C ALA A 343 18.60 -13.54 22.06
N GLU A 344 18.75 -13.66 20.75
CA GLU A 344 17.77 -13.25 19.72
C GLU A 344 16.79 -14.37 19.31
N ASP A 345 17.11 -15.64 19.61
CA ASP A 345 16.32 -16.81 19.18
C ASP A 345 14.92 -16.85 19.82
N HIS A 346 14.73 -16.14 20.93
CA HIS A 346 13.42 -15.99 21.57
C HIS A 346 12.43 -15.18 20.71
N MET A 347 12.90 -14.29 19.83
CA MET A 347 12.06 -13.36 19.07
C MET A 347 11.16 -14.07 18.05
N THR A 348 11.58 -15.22 17.54
CA THR A 348 10.85 -15.99 16.51
C THR A 348 10.26 -17.29 17.05
N LYS A 349 10.44 -17.57 18.35
CA LYS A 349 9.92 -18.77 19.00
C LYS A 349 8.40 -18.77 19.05
N LEU A 350 7.80 -19.91 18.71
CA LEU A 350 6.36 -20.14 18.90
C LEU A 350 6.07 -20.49 20.35
N VAL A 351 5.14 -19.76 20.96
CA VAL A 351 4.67 -19.96 22.33
C VAL A 351 3.19 -20.32 22.28
N LEU A 352 2.84 -21.50 22.80
CA LEU A 352 1.45 -21.89 23.00
C LEU A 352 0.83 -20.98 24.06
N LEU A 353 -0.27 -20.30 23.71
CA LEU A 353 -1.01 -19.44 24.62
C LEU A 353 -2.15 -20.21 25.27
N THR A 354 -2.18 -20.19 26.60
CA THR A 354 -3.37 -20.60 27.36
C THR A 354 -4.43 -19.48 27.26
N PRO A 355 -5.65 -19.77 26.79
CA PRO A 355 -6.70 -18.77 26.66
C PRO A 355 -6.98 -18.04 27.98
N ASN A 356 -7.03 -16.71 27.93
CA ASN A 356 -7.25 -15.85 29.09
C ASN A 356 -7.88 -14.50 28.66
N ALA A 357 -8.31 -13.66 29.60
CA ALA A 357 -8.95 -12.38 29.27
C ALA A 357 -8.08 -11.42 28.42
N GLY A 358 -6.75 -11.59 28.42
CA GLY A 358 -5.81 -10.77 27.67
C GLY A 358 -5.86 -10.96 26.15
N ILE A 359 -6.48 -12.02 25.64
CA ILE A 359 -6.69 -12.20 24.18
C ILE A 359 -7.97 -11.51 23.68
N LEU A 360 -8.79 -10.95 24.58
CA LEU A 360 -10.01 -10.25 24.21
C LEU A 360 -9.69 -9.08 23.27
N HIS A 361 -10.52 -8.90 22.23
CA HIS A 361 -10.38 -7.86 21.20
C HIS A 361 -9.09 -7.93 20.35
N HIS A 362 -8.35 -9.05 20.39
CA HIS A 362 -7.22 -9.27 19.49
C HIS A 362 -7.66 -9.94 18.19
N LEU A 363 -6.98 -9.59 17.10
CA LEU A 363 -7.09 -10.31 15.83
C LEU A 363 -6.21 -11.57 15.89
N LEU A 364 -6.75 -12.69 15.41
CA LEU A 364 -6.02 -13.95 15.26
C LEU A 364 -5.93 -14.27 13.77
N ALA A 365 -4.73 -14.61 13.31
CA ALA A 365 -4.55 -15.14 11.96
C ALA A 365 -4.87 -16.65 11.99
N TYR A 366 -5.71 -17.09 11.05
CA TYR A 366 -5.98 -18.51 10.84
C TYR A 366 -4.93 -19.08 9.89
N GLN A 367 -4.23 -20.13 10.31
CA GLN A 367 -3.28 -20.85 9.49
C GLN A 367 -3.89 -22.21 9.12
N CYS A 368 -4.19 -22.37 7.83
CA CYS A 368 -4.74 -23.61 7.26
C CYS A 368 -3.69 -24.72 7.19
#